data_AF-A0A7D6ESG0-F1
#
_entry.id   AF-A0A7D6ESG0-F1
#
_cell.length_a   1.000
_cell.length_b   1.000
_cell.length_c   1.000
_cell.angle_alpha   90.00
_cell.angle_beta   90.00
_cell.angle_gamma   90.00
#
_symmetry.space_group_name_H-M   'P 1'
#
loop_
_entity.id
_entity.type
_entity.pdbx_description
1 polymer ?
#
loop_
_entity_poly.entity_id
_entity_poly.type
_entity_poly.pdbx_seq_one_letter_code
_entity_poly.pdbx_strand_id
1 'polypeptide(L)'
;MYRGILRTHLSLPFLAIIALLISILSPVSHAVVPSLVTCINLQSGTERISHTGKCRFMQEAQANWHKNQTDSAIASGAGAKVIVICSNKESSPVSYQVIRKKCAKHQVTTIFSRSSALPFKPVIAQAVAYGYDSSQISLAQNPETNPDAPIAFYTIISSKGNTQRVYSWNDLSLLITGLQALTTYTFTVSATTADGTSPISAASLPVTTPAYVPPTPTPTTAPLAAPAFTLSSSSETKTVNNAITGYTITSSGGTIASYAISPAAPAGLTFSTSTGLLSGTPTTIASATSYTITATNASGATTRTFILTVVALVYTVGDTGPGGGKIFYVATTPFACGPTRAVTCTYLEAAPPALGLSGFDSATAFSTDRSWAQLTPVNYRSTTVGSSGSSETATATAIGWGYFNTRAIVSQGNTDTSTSAAALADSYTVTVSGVLFDDWYLPSKDELNQMCKWSKGQAWISDATVCTGGAINTGSGASGFAAYYYWSSSEGFGFSAWAQNFQTSGGNQFASGKNNTYYIRPIRAF
;
A
#
# COMPACT_ATOMS: atom_id res chain seq x y z
N MET A 1 -22.47 65.93 41.58
CA MET A 1 -21.80 66.48 40.38
C MET A 1 -20.33 66.72 40.70
N TYR A 2 -19.48 66.91 39.67
CA TYR A 2 -18.08 67.44 39.62
C TYR A 2 -17.26 67.61 40.92
N ARG A 3 -16.02 67.07 41.06
CA ARG A 3 -14.74 67.26 40.30
C ARG A 3 -14.08 68.65 40.45
N GLY A 4 -12.81 68.65 40.89
CA GLY A 4 -11.85 69.78 40.96
C GLY A 4 -10.91 69.59 42.16
N ILE A 5 -9.67 69.09 42.11
CA ILE A 5 -8.46 69.35 41.29
C ILE A 5 -7.66 70.59 41.74
N LEU A 6 -6.41 70.40 42.20
CA LEU A 6 -5.26 71.28 41.87
C LEU A 6 -3.88 70.60 42.09
N ARG A 7 -2.80 71.28 41.66
CA ARG A 7 -1.37 70.88 41.51
C ARG A 7 -0.47 72.14 41.68
N THR A 8 0.83 72.12 41.96
CA THR A 8 1.85 71.10 42.34
C THR A 8 2.87 71.77 43.31
N HIS A 9 3.93 71.16 43.86
CA HIS A 9 5.29 70.95 43.28
C HIS A 9 6.28 70.51 44.41
N LEU A 10 7.59 70.30 44.21
CA LEU A 10 8.34 69.39 43.30
C LEU A 10 9.86 69.74 43.35
N SER A 11 10.66 69.16 44.26
CA SER A 11 12.15 69.24 44.17
C SER A 11 12.92 68.19 45.00
N LEU A 12 14.17 67.95 44.60
CA LEU A 12 15.27 67.09 45.10
C LEU A 12 16.57 67.97 45.07
N PRO A 13 17.83 67.57 45.47
CA PRO A 13 18.40 66.19 45.57
C PRO A 13 19.53 65.90 46.63
N PHE A 14 19.91 64.60 46.74
CA PHE A 14 21.27 63.99 46.80
C PHE A 14 22.36 64.23 47.92
N LEU A 15 22.74 63.10 48.58
CA LEU A 15 24.10 62.45 48.72
C LEU A 15 25.11 62.75 49.88
N ALA A 16 25.71 61.66 50.42
CA ALA A 16 27.09 61.47 50.99
C ALA A 16 27.51 62.09 52.37
N ILE A 17 28.47 61.58 53.19
CA ILE A 17 29.16 60.25 53.39
C ILE A 17 29.98 60.24 54.75
N ILE A 18 30.10 59.08 55.45
CA ILE A 18 31.19 58.50 56.34
C ILE A 18 32.07 59.42 57.27
N ALA A 19 32.59 59.06 58.48
CA ALA A 19 32.28 58.11 59.59
C ALA A 19 33.36 58.19 60.74
N LEU A 20 33.14 57.44 61.85
CA LEU A 20 34.15 56.80 62.76
C LEU A 20 34.93 57.60 63.83
N LEU A 21 34.78 57.23 65.13
CA LEU A 21 35.85 56.81 66.09
C LEU A 21 35.45 56.84 67.60
N ILE A 22 35.37 55.66 68.26
CA ILE A 22 35.65 55.44 69.71
C ILE A 22 36.20 54.00 69.88
N SER A 23 37.17 53.77 70.76
CA SER A 23 37.73 52.44 71.07
C SER A 23 38.30 52.32 72.49
N ILE A 24 37.88 51.29 73.26
CA ILE A 24 38.46 50.87 74.56
C ILE A 24 38.45 49.32 74.63
N LEU A 25 39.34 48.71 75.43
CA LEU A 25 39.71 47.29 75.40
C LEU A 25 38.83 46.36 76.26
N SER A 26 38.96 45.04 75.95
CA SER A 26 38.77 43.85 76.81
C SER A 26 37.41 43.14 76.78
N PRO A 27 37.36 41.80 77.00
CA PRO A 27 38.37 40.75 76.74
C PRO A 27 37.90 39.77 75.64
N VAL A 28 38.75 38.82 75.22
CA VAL A 28 38.30 37.68 74.39
C VAL A 28 37.57 36.67 75.28
N SER A 29 36.28 36.89 75.52
CA SER A 29 35.38 35.82 75.94
C SER A 29 35.20 34.86 74.76
N HIS A 30 35.74 33.64 74.89
CA HIS A 30 35.26 32.54 74.07
C HIS A 30 33.81 32.30 74.44
N ALA A 31 32.88 32.74 73.58
CA ALA A 31 31.46 32.52 73.77
C ALA A 31 31.21 31.01 73.79
N VAL A 32 30.97 30.46 74.99
CA VAL A 32 30.65 29.04 75.17
C VAL A 32 29.33 28.79 74.45
N VAL A 33 29.40 28.21 73.26
CA VAL A 33 28.24 27.83 72.46
C VAL A 33 27.38 26.91 73.34
N PRO A 34 26.11 27.26 73.62
CA PRO A 34 25.30 26.51 74.57
C PRO A 34 25.05 25.10 74.02
N SER A 35 25.76 24.12 74.57
CA SER A 35 25.72 22.74 74.12
C SER A 35 24.36 22.12 74.42
N LEU A 36 23.59 21.86 73.36
CA LEU A 36 22.21 21.40 73.47
C LEU A 36 22.18 19.92 73.91
N VAL A 37 22.01 19.69 75.22
CA VAL A 37 21.85 18.34 75.79
C VAL A 37 20.45 17.81 75.47
N THR A 38 20.34 16.60 74.90
CA THR A 38 19.07 15.93 74.62
C THR A 38 19.24 14.41 74.72
N CYS A 39 18.25 13.74 75.33
CA CYS A 39 18.29 12.30 75.61
C CYS A 39 17.64 11.50 74.47
N ILE A 40 18.38 10.59 73.85
CA ILE A 40 18.00 9.86 72.62
C ILE A 40 17.95 8.34 72.89
N ASN A 41 17.20 7.55 72.12
CA ASN A 41 17.05 6.10 72.28
C ASN A 41 17.64 5.30 71.09
N LEU A 42 18.90 4.90 71.18
CA LEU A 42 19.70 4.38 70.06
C LEU A 42 19.30 2.98 69.51
N GLN A 43 18.17 2.40 69.91
CA GLN A 43 17.74 1.04 69.54
C GLN A 43 17.02 0.91 68.19
N SER A 44 16.36 1.96 67.68
CA SER A 44 15.47 1.88 66.51
C SER A 44 16.14 2.04 65.14
N GLY A 45 17.46 2.21 65.07
CA GLY A 45 18.20 2.45 63.82
C GLY A 45 18.12 3.90 63.32
N THR A 46 16.97 4.55 63.45
CA THR A 46 16.74 5.97 63.14
C THR A 46 15.79 6.60 64.16
N GLU A 47 16.12 7.80 64.67
CA GLU A 47 15.19 8.67 65.41
C GLU A 47 15.23 10.10 64.85
N ARG A 48 14.07 10.76 64.83
CA ARG A 48 13.90 12.17 64.43
C ARG A 48 13.93 13.07 65.67
N ILE A 49 14.85 14.02 65.73
CA ILE A 49 14.93 14.98 66.84
C ILE A 49 14.16 16.25 66.49
N SER A 50 13.15 16.61 67.30
CA SER A 50 12.37 17.83 67.15
C SER A 50 12.37 18.64 68.45
N HIS A 51 12.80 19.90 68.41
CA HIS A 51 12.76 20.79 69.57
C HIS A 51 11.33 21.20 69.99
N THR A 52 10.32 20.96 69.13
CA THR A 52 8.91 21.35 69.33
C THR A 52 7.93 20.15 69.22
N GLY A 53 8.45 18.93 69.18
CA GLY A 53 7.65 17.69 69.21
C GLY A 53 6.87 17.34 67.93
N LYS A 54 6.98 18.13 66.85
CA LYS A 54 6.31 17.86 65.55
C LYS A 54 7.15 18.32 64.36
N CYS A 55 7.99 17.44 63.80
CA CYS A 55 8.50 17.64 62.43
C CYS A 55 7.33 17.40 61.43
N ARG A 56 6.58 18.43 61.07
CA ARG A 56 5.61 18.36 59.97
C ARG A 56 6.33 18.57 58.64
N PHE A 57 6.29 17.55 57.78
CA PHE A 57 6.60 17.56 56.34
C PHE A 57 7.30 18.82 55.77
N MET A 58 8.59 18.99 56.05
CA MET A 58 9.61 19.64 55.21
C MET A 58 10.98 19.55 55.90
N GLN A 59 12.05 19.49 55.08
CA GLN A 59 13.45 19.74 55.44
C GLN A 59 14.03 18.96 56.64
N GLU A 60 14.79 17.91 56.34
CA GLU A 60 15.64 17.19 57.30
C GLU A 60 17.10 17.29 56.87
N ALA A 61 17.95 17.87 57.72
CA ALA A 61 19.39 17.77 57.57
C ALA A 61 19.88 16.55 58.38
N GLN A 62 20.74 15.74 57.78
CA GLN A 62 21.21 14.48 58.36
C GLN A 62 22.68 14.58 58.76
N ALA A 63 23.07 13.83 59.79
CA ALA A 63 24.47 13.71 60.20
C ALA A 63 24.81 12.29 60.67
N ASN A 64 26.03 11.87 60.39
CA ASN A 64 26.64 10.63 60.86
C ASN A 64 27.39 10.89 62.16
N TRP A 65 27.33 9.94 63.10
CA TRP A 65 27.93 10.07 64.43
C TRP A 65 28.77 8.84 64.76
N HIS A 66 30.01 9.05 65.20
CA HIS A 66 31.03 8.01 65.37
C HIS A 66 31.35 7.72 66.83
N LYS A 67 31.67 6.46 67.11
CA LYS A 67 31.86 5.91 68.47
C LYS A 67 33.14 6.37 69.19
N ASN A 68 34.19 6.73 68.46
CA ASN A 68 35.44 7.27 68.97
C ASN A 68 35.94 8.36 68.00
N GLN A 69 36.64 9.37 68.52
CA GLN A 69 36.97 10.58 67.74
C GLN A 69 38.33 10.53 67.00
N THR A 70 39.06 9.41 67.11
CA THR A 70 40.43 9.27 66.57
C THR A 70 40.51 8.75 65.14
N ASP A 71 39.44 8.14 64.62
CA ASP A 71 39.45 7.47 63.31
C ASP A 71 38.80 8.33 62.22
N SER A 72 39.61 9.11 61.51
CA SER A 72 39.24 9.68 60.19
C SER A 72 39.18 8.63 59.07
N ALA A 73 39.20 7.33 59.41
CA ALA A 73 39.44 6.22 58.50
C ALA A 73 38.25 5.26 58.31
N ILE A 74 37.21 5.32 59.15
CA ILE A 74 36.07 4.36 59.09
C ILE A 74 34.95 4.90 58.20
N ALA A 75 35.28 5.10 56.93
CA ALA A 75 34.28 5.17 55.87
C ALA A 75 33.76 3.73 55.61
N SER A 76 32.54 3.45 56.08
CA SER A 76 31.89 2.13 56.13
C SER A 76 32.52 1.09 57.10
N GLY A 77 31.72 0.61 58.05
CA GLY A 77 32.09 -0.51 58.93
C GLY A 77 31.66 -0.37 60.39
N ALA A 78 30.60 -1.08 60.79
CA ALA A 78 30.20 -1.48 62.15
C ALA A 78 30.08 -0.46 63.31
N GLY A 79 30.59 0.77 63.21
CA GLY A 79 30.74 1.71 64.34
C GLY A 79 29.85 2.95 64.35
N ALA A 80 29.22 3.31 63.22
CA ALA A 80 28.50 4.57 63.04
C ALA A 80 26.99 4.50 63.34
N LYS A 81 26.39 5.66 63.67
CA LYS A 81 24.93 5.86 63.80
C LYS A 81 24.50 7.09 63.00
N VAL A 82 23.45 6.98 62.20
CA VAL A 82 22.80 8.12 61.55
C VAL A 82 21.84 8.80 62.54
N ILE A 83 21.88 10.12 62.64
CA ILE A 83 20.93 10.91 63.45
C ILE A 83 20.32 12.01 62.58
N VAL A 84 18.98 12.12 62.61
CA VAL A 84 18.22 13.08 61.80
C VAL A 84 17.76 14.24 62.68
N ILE A 85 18.16 15.46 62.32
CA ILE A 85 17.97 16.66 63.14
C ILE A 85 17.00 17.62 62.44
N CYS A 86 15.79 17.78 62.97
CA CYS A 86 14.84 18.80 62.52
C CYS A 86 15.19 20.16 63.16
N SER A 87 16.09 20.94 62.55
CA SER A 87 16.34 22.34 62.93
C SER A 87 15.50 23.31 62.11
N ASN A 88 14.88 24.28 62.76
CA ASN A 88 14.00 25.29 62.14
C ASN A 88 14.51 26.74 62.33
N LYS A 89 15.82 26.93 62.57
CA LYS A 89 16.46 28.25 62.65
C LYS A 89 17.71 28.34 61.78
N GLU A 90 17.75 29.38 60.94
CA GLU A 90 18.88 29.72 60.06
C GLU A 90 19.98 30.51 60.81
N SER A 91 20.27 30.16 62.08
CA SER A 91 21.09 31.01 62.96
C SER A 91 22.06 30.24 63.87
N SER A 92 23.36 30.42 63.60
CA SER A 92 24.53 30.01 64.40
C SER A 92 24.80 28.49 64.52
N PRO A 93 26.09 28.08 64.60
CA PRO A 93 26.47 26.67 64.68
C PRO A 93 26.04 26.04 66.02
N VAL A 94 25.54 24.82 65.98
CA VAL A 94 25.03 24.09 67.15
C VAL A 94 25.99 22.96 67.53
N SER A 95 26.74 23.15 68.61
CA SER A 95 27.61 22.10 69.15
C SER A 95 26.80 21.07 69.95
N TYR A 96 26.41 19.95 69.31
CA TYR A 96 25.72 18.86 70.01
C TYR A 96 26.70 17.95 70.76
N GLN A 97 26.38 17.61 72.02
CA GLN A 97 27.01 16.52 72.77
C GLN A 97 25.91 15.60 73.32
N VAL A 98 25.97 14.30 72.99
CA VAL A 98 24.93 13.33 73.36
C VAL A 98 25.32 12.56 74.62
N ILE A 99 24.54 12.69 75.70
CA ILE A 99 24.79 11.99 76.97
C ILE A 99 23.51 11.32 77.51
N ARG A 100 23.54 9.98 77.46
CA ARG A 100 22.82 8.99 78.30
C ARG A 100 21.28 9.02 78.40
N LYS A 101 20.74 7.79 78.46
CA LYS A 101 19.48 7.39 79.10
C LYS A 101 19.87 6.30 80.12
N LYS A 102 19.41 6.25 81.36
CA LYS A 102 18.37 7.03 82.08
C LYS A 102 18.94 7.49 83.44
N CYS A 103 18.09 7.99 84.34
CA CYS A 103 18.51 8.35 85.70
C CYS A 103 19.11 7.16 86.48
N ALA A 104 20.00 7.47 87.43
CA ALA A 104 20.68 6.56 88.38
C ALA A 104 21.79 5.61 87.84
N LYS A 105 23.03 6.05 88.06
CA LYS A 105 24.22 5.26 88.48
C LYS A 105 24.73 4.08 87.61
N HIS A 106 25.92 4.31 87.05
CA HIS A 106 26.94 3.35 86.57
C HIS A 106 26.64 2.51 85.32
N GLN A 107 27.54 2.37 84.33
CA GLN A 107 28.56 3.21 83.67
C GLN A 107 29.31 2.28 82.69
N VAL A 108 28.75 2.05 81.50
CA VAL A 108 29.55 1.67 80.31
C VAL A 108 29.07 2.55 79.16
N THR A 109 29.63 3.75 79.05
CA THR A 109 29.22 4.74 78.04
C THR A 109 30.02 4.59 76.76
N THR A 110 29.35 4.09 75.72
CA THR A 110 29.70 4.45 74.35
C THR A 110 29.31 5.92 74.15
N ILE A 111 30.30 6.79 73.92
CA ILE A 111 30.08 8.17 73.48
C ILE A 111 29.88 8.14 71.95
N PHE A 112 29.14 9.10 71.41
CA PHE A 112 29.11 9.36 69.97
C PHE A 112 29.43 10.83 69.71
N SER A 113 30.32 11.07 68.75
CA SER A 113 30.88 12.38 68.42
C SER A 113 31.13 12.50 66.91
N ARG A 114 31.18 13.73 66.41
CA ARG A 114 31.66 14.08 65.06
C ARG A 114 32.33 15.45 65.11
N SER A 115 33.14 15.78 64.10
CA SER A 115 33.49 17.17 63.79
C SER A 115 32.24 17.98 63.44
N SER A 116 32.27 19.29 63.72
CA SER A 116 31.26 20.25 63.28
C SER A 116 31.95 21.34 62.48
N ALA A 117 31.52 21.55 61.23
CA ALA A 117 32.06 22.58 60.35
C ALA A 117 30.96 23.09 59.41
N LEU A 118 30.87 24.42 59.26
CA LEU A 118 30.04 25.03 58.23
C LEU A 118 30.62 24.72 56.83
N PRO A 119 29.80 24.58 55.78
CA PRO A 119 30.31 24.44 54.42
C PRO A 119 31.12 25.67 54.00
N PHE A 120 32.07 25.47 53.10
CA PHE A 120 32.76 26.57 52.43
C PHE A 120 31.76 27.47 51.69
N LYS A 121 32.15 28.74 51.47
CA LYS A 121 31.40 29.66 50.63
C LYS A 121 31.27 29.07 49.21
N PRO A 122 30.06 28.82 48.67
CA PRO A 122 29.90 28.27 47.32
C PRO A 122 30.50 29.21 46.27
N VAL A 123 31.10 28.63 45.25
CA VAL A 123 31.65 29.34 44.09
C VAL A 123 30.82 28.95 42.87
N ILE A 124 30.14 29.92 42.26
CA ILE A 124 29.41 29.72 41.01
C ILE A 124 30.42 29.78 39.87
N ALA A 125 30.59 28.67 39.15
CA ALA A 125 31.41 28.62 37.94
C ALA A 125 30.66 29.20 36.74
N GLN A 126 29.36 28.92 36.64
CA GLN A 126 28.51 29.37 35.54
C GLN A 126 27.07 29.54 36.01
N ALA A 127 26.34 30.44 35.35
CA ALA A 127 24.88 30.39 35.32
C ALA A 127 24.44 30.56 33.86
N VAL A 128 23.42 29.83 33.43
CA VAL A 128 22.87 29.86 32.06
C VAL A 128 21.34 29.86 32.11
N ALA A 129 20.71 30.45 31.09
CA ALA A 129 19.26 30.34 30.95
C ALA A 129 18.91 28.91 30.49
N TYR A 130 18.01 28.26 31.20
CA TYR A 130 17.57 26.89 30.92
C TYR A 130 16.19 26.87 30.23
N GLY A 131 15.35 27.86 30.56
CA GLY A 131 14.06 28.11 29.92
C GLY A 131 13.67 29.58 30.08
N TYR A 132 12.50 29.96 29.53
CA TYR A 132 11.98 31.34 29.64
C TYR A 132 11.67 31.74 31.09
N ASP A 133 11.50 30.77 31.98
CA ASP A 133 11.18 30.94 33.41
C ASP A 133 12.27 30.35 34.33
N SER A 134 13.43 29.96 33.80
CA SER A 134 14.34 29.08 34.53
C SER A 134 15.81 29.23 34.15
N SER A 135 16.69 29.02 35.13
CA SER A 135 18.14 29.14 34.96
C SER A 135 18.86 28.01 35.72
N GLN A 136 19.87 27.45 35.08
CA GLN A 136 20.76 26.43 35.64
C GLN A 136 22.04 27.11 36.14
N ILE A 137 22.45 26.76 37.36
CA ILE A 137 23.61 27.34 38.06
C ILE A 137 24.58 26.21 38.35
N SER A 138 25.79 26.29 37.82
CA SER A 138 26.85 25.30 38.01
C SER A 138 27.84 25.80 39.05
N LEU A 139 28.02 25.04 40.13
CA LEU A 139 29.05 25.28 41.14
C LEU A 139 30.40 24.74 40.69
N ALA A 140 31.49 25.43 41.05
CA ALA A 140 32.85 25.05 40.67
C ALA A 140 33.37 23.79 41.39
N GLN A 141 32.86 23.51 42.58
CA GLN A 141 33.25 22.40 43.44
C GLN A 141 32.17 22.18 44.51
N ASN A 142 32.16 20.99 45.13
CA ASN A 142 31.35 20.74 46.33
C ASN A 142 31.87 21.60 47.50
N PRO A 143 31.04 22.45 48.15
CA PRO A 143 31.47 23.24 49.31
C PRO A 143 31.46 22.47 50.63
N GLU A 144 31.14 21.18 50.63
CA GLU A 144 31.14 20.30 51.82
C GLU A 144 32.52 20.26 52.52
N THR A 145 32.51 20.57 53.81
CA THR A 145 33.69 20.56 54.70
C THR A 145 33.72 19.37 55.64
N ASN A 146 32.64 18.59 55.71
CA ASN A 146 32.41 17.59 56.73
C ASN A 146 31.55 16.43 56.17
N PRO A 147 32.14 15.28 55.78
CA PRO A 147 31.39 14.15 55.21
C PRO A 147 30.40 13.50 56.20
N ASP A 148 30.52 13.83 57.49
CA ASP A 148 29.56 13.44 58.53
C ASP A 148 28.36 14.39 58.63
N ALA A 149 28.31 15.47 57.86
CA ALA A 149 27.20 16.40 57.77
C ALA A 149 27.03 16.89 56.31
N PRO A 150 26.56 16.03 55.39
CA PRO A 150 26.44 16.35 53.98
C PRO A 150 25.38 17.45 53.71
N ILE A 151 25.47 18.06 52.52
CA ILE A 151 24.65 19.21 52.12
C ILE A 151 23.19 18.77 51.93
N ALA A 152 22.31 19.25 52.80
CA ALA A 152 20.89 18.92 52.77
C ALA A 152 20.11 19.73 51.72
N PHE A 153 20.53 20.97 51.48
CA PHE A 153 20.06 21.79 50.37
C PHE A 153 20.96 22.99 50.12
N TYR A 154 20.90 23.50 48.90
CA TYR A 154 21.36 24.84 48.53
C TYR A 154 20.19 25.82 48.58
N THR A 155 20.44 27.08 48.93
CA THR A 155 19.48 28.18 48.79
C THR A 155 19.99 29.13 47.72
N ILE A 156 19.23 29.27 46.63
CA ILE A 156 19.48 30.20 45.52
C ILE A 156 18.65 31.45 45.77
N ILE A 157 19.25 32.64 45.63
CA ILE A 157 18.57 33.93 45.64
C ILE A 157 18.89 34.68 44.34
N SER A 158 17.87 35.16 43.63
CA SER A 158 18.03 36.00 42.44
C SER A 158 18.10 37.49 42.80
N SER A 159 18.73 38.31 41.96
CA SER A 159 18.75 39.77 42.09
C SER A 159 17.40 40.47 41.84
N LYS A 160 16.30 39.70 41.67
CA LYS A 160 14.91 40.20 41.72
C LYS A 160 14.11 39.64 42.91
N GLY A 161 14.76 38.90 43.82
CA GLY A 161 14.15 38.36 45.04
C GLY A 161 13.56 36.95 44.93
N ASN A 162 13.61 36.29 43.76
CA ASN A 162 13.23 34.87 43.65
C ASN A 162 14.15 34.05 44.56
N THR A 163 13.57 33.26 45.47
CA THR A 163 14.33 32.42 46.40
C THR A 163 13.87 30.98 46.27
N GLN A 164 14.80 30.05 46.01
CA GLN A 164 14.51 28.64 45.83
C GLN A 164 15.50 27.77 46.60
N ARG A 165 15.00 26.75 47.30
CA ARG A 165 15.83 25.71 47.92
C ARG A 165 15.91 24.49 47.01
N VAL A 166 17.12 24.01 46.74
CA VAL A 166 17.40 22.86 45.88
C VAL A 166 18.02 21.75 46.73
N TYR A 167 17.29 20.64 46.87
CA TYR A 167 17.72 19.46 47.63
C TYR A 167 18.61 18.57 46.76
N SER A 168 19.88 18.93 46.64
CA SER A 168 20.89 18.05 46.05
C SER A 168 22.06 17.87 47.01
N TRP A 169 22.43 16.61 47.21
CA TRP A 169 23.45 16.17 48.16
C TRP A 169 24.80 15.92 47.48
N ASN A 170 24.85 15.95 46.14
CA ASN A 170 26.05 15.69 45.34
C ASN A 170 26.07 16.37 43.95
N ASP A 171 24.95 16.85 43.42
CA ASP A 171 24.96 17.57 42.13
C ASP A 171 25.48 19.00 42.30
N LEU A 172 26.37 19.42 41.39
CA LEU A 172 26.88 20.77 41.28
C LEU A 172 26.02 21.65 40.36
N SER A 173 25.07 21.06 39.62
CA SER A 173 24.04 21.75 38.86
C SER A 173 22.80 21.99 39.72
N LEU A 174 22.43 23.26 39.88
CA LEU A 174 21.24 23.70 40.61
C LEU A 174 20.27 24.41 39.65
N LEU A 175 19.00 24.00 39.63
CA LEU A 175 17.96 24.65 38.82
C LEU A 175 17.12 25.61 39.68
N ILE A 176 16.97 26.85 39.22
CA ILE A 176 15.96 27.80 39.71
C ILE A 176 14.89 28.02 38.65
N THR A 177 13.62 28.03 39.07
CA THR A 177 12.42 28.16 38.23
C THR A 177 11.51 29.30 38.73
N GLY A 178 10.45 29.63 37.98
CA GLY A 178 9.55 30.74 38.33
C GLY A 178 10.17 32.13 38.14
N LEU A 179 11.16 32.24 37.26
CA LEU A 179 11.67 33.51 36.74
C LEU A 179 10.71 34.08 35.69
N GLN A 180 10.94 35.32 35.28
CA GLN A 180 10.21 36.00 34.21
C GLN A 180 11.01 35.95 32.91
N ALA A 181 10.33 35.86 31.76
CA ALA A 181 10.95 35.91 30.44
C ALA A 181 11.61 37.27 30.14
N LEU A 182 12.59 37.29 29.22
CA LEU A 182 13.34 38.50 28.80
C LEU A 182 13.93 39.32 29.95
N THR A 183 14.19 38.69 31.10
CA THR A 183 14.61 39.37 32.33
C THR A 183 16.02 38.95 32.72
N THR A 184 16.89 39.94 32.97
CA THR A 184 18.27 39.70 33.41
C THR A 184 18.35 39.54 34.93
N TYR A 185 18.96 38.43 35.34
CA TYR A 185 19.20 38.04 36.72
C TYR A 185 20.70 37.88 36.98
N THR A 186 21.08 38.02 38.24
CA THR A 186 22.31 37.45 38.82
C THR A 186 21.88 36.63 40.04
N PHE A 187 22.62 35.59 40.38
CA PHE A 187 22.26 34.66 41.44
C PHE A 187 23.33 34.58 42.52
N THR A 188 22.92 34.40 43.77
CA THR A 188 23.78 34.00 44.88
C THR A 188 23.30 32.68 45.47
N VAL A 189 24.23 31.92 46.05
CA VAL A 189 23.98 30.58 46.60
C VAL A 189 24.61 30.45 47.99
N SER A 190 23.89 29.85 48.93
CA SER A 190 24.45 29.28 50.16
C SER A 190 24.15 27.78 50.24
N ALA A 191 25.01 27.02 50.92
CA ALA A 191 24.83 25.58 51.18
C ALA A 191 24.47 25.37 52.66
N THR A 192 23.54 24.47 52.97
CA THR A 192 23.12 24.16 54.34
C THR A 192 23.32 22.69 54.66
N THR A 193 23.99 22.40 55.76
CA THR A 193 24.17 21.07 56.35
C THR A 193 23.54 21.00 57.74
N ALA A 194 23.69 19.87 58.44
CA ALA A 194 23.32 19.74 59.85
C ALA A 194 24.22 20.58 60.81
N ASP A 195 25.31 21.19 60.33
CA ASP A 195 26.13 22.13 61.09
C ASP A 195 25.69 23.60 60.94
N GLY A 196 24.91 23.90 59.90
CA GLY A 196 24.40 25.24 59.60
C GLY A 196 24.57 25.62 58.13
N THR A 197 24.40 26.92 57.85
CA THR A 197 24.47 27.48 56.49
C THR A 197 25.80 28.18 56.24
N SER A 198 26.35 28.00 55.04
CA SER A 198 27.59 28.63 54.59
C SER A 198 27.48 30.16 54.49
N PRO A 199 28.61 30.89 54.43
CA PRO A 199 28.62 32.22 53.85
C PRO A 199 28.03 32.17 52.42
N ILE A 200 27.29 33.22 52.05
CA ILE A 200 26.69 33.35 50.71
C ILE A 200 27.80 33.54 49.66
N SER A 201 27.64 32.97 48.46
CA SER A 201 28.55 33.07 47.31
C SER A 201 28.86 34.50 46.87
N ALA A 202 29.77 34.67 45.90
CA ALA A 202 29.72 35.86 45.04
C ALA A 202 28.49 35.79 44.12
N ALA A 203 28.02 36.92 43.61
CA ALA A 203 26.97 36.90 42.59
C ALA A 203 27.49 36.29 41.28
N SER A 204 26.65 35.54 40.57
CA SER A 204 26.94 35.06 39.22
C SER A 204 27.16 36.21 38.23
N LEU A 205 27.75 35.91 37.08
CA LEU A 205 27.59 36.75 35.89
C LEU A 205 26.10 36.89 35.51
N PRO A 206 25.70 37.99 34.84
CA PRO A 206 24.31 38.22 34.47
C PRO A 206 23.81 37.23 33.41
N VAL A 207 22.60 36.71 33.63
CA VAL A 207 21.90 35.76 32.76
C VAL A 207 20.54 36.35 32.39
N THR A 208 20.23 36.44 31.10
CA THR A 208 18.91 36.87 30.62
C THR A 208 18.11 35.64 30.15
N THR A 209 16.91 35.47 30.69
CA THR A 209 15.96 34.44 30.21
C THR A 209 15.51 34.74 28.78
N PRO A 210 15.33 33.73 27.91
CA PRO A 210 14.76 33.92 26.58
C PRO A 210 13.31 34.40 26.63
N ALA A 211 12.77 34.79 25.47
CA ALA A 211 11.35 35.06 25.33
C ALA A 211 10.51 33.80 25.58
N TYR A 212 9.34 33.95 26.19
CA TYR A 212 8.32 32.92 26.13
C TYR A 212 7.72 32.92 24.72
N VAL A 213 8.09 31.90 23.94
CA VAL A 213 7.40 31.58 22.68
C VAL A 213 6.29 30.59 23.04
N PRO A 214 5.00 30.97 22.97
CA PRO A 214 3.93 30.01 23.15
C PRO A 214 4.04 28.91 22.08
N PRO A 215 3.75 27.64 22.41
CA PRO A 215 3.82 26.57 21.42
C PRO A 215 2.88 26.88 20.26
N THR A 216 3.45 27.00 19.06
CA THR A 216 2.67 27.09 17.82
C THR A 216 1.73 25.90 17.77
N PRO A 217 0.42 26.08 17.52
CA PRO A 217 -0.49 24.95 17.38
C PRO A 217 -0.01 24.10 16.21
N THR A 218 0.44 22.88 16.50
CA THR A 218 0.74 21.88 15.47
C THR A 218 -0.47 21.78 14.56
N PRO A 219 -0.32 21.87 13.22
CA PRO A 219 -1.46 21.72 12.33
C PRO A 219 -2.04 20.32 12.54
N THR A 220 -3.25 20.25 13.12
CA THR A 220 -3.98 18.99 13.28
C THR A 220 -4.36 18.49 11.90
N THR A 221 -3.46 17.74 11.27
CA THR A 221 -3.76 17.00 10.04
C THR A 221 -4.97 16.12 10.34
N ALA A 222 -6.10 16.44 9.70
CA ALA A 222 -7.33 15.68 9.87
C ALA A 222 -7.04 14.19 9.62
N PRO A 223 -7.59 13.27 10.43
CA PRO A 223 -7.31 11.85 10.28
C PRO A 223 -7.66 11.44 8.85
N LEU A 224 -6.67 10.91 8.13
CA LEU A 224 -6.83 10.51 6.74
C LEU A 224 -8.00 9.52 6.64
N ALA A 225 -9.06 9.90 5.94
CA ALA A 225 -10.21 9.02 5.78
C ALA A 225 -9.78 7.71 5.09
N ALA A 226 -10.29 6.58 5.58
CA ALA A 226 -10.06 5.29 4.92
C ALA A 226 -10.65 5.31 3.49
N PRO A 227 -10.17 4.44 2.58
CA PRO A 227 -10.77 4.28 1.26
C PRO A 227 -12.25 3.91 1.37
N ALA A 228 -13.08 4.53 0.54
CA ALA A 228 -14.44 4.08 0.26
C ALA A 228 -14.70 4.33 -1.22
N PHE A 229 -15.27 3.34 -1.92
CA PHE A 229 -15.63 3.45 -3.33
C PHE A 229 -16.85 2.59 -3.67
N THR A 230 -17.38 2.79 -4.87
CA THR A 230 -18.38 1.92 -5.51
C THR A 230 -17.93 1.56 -6.92
N LEU A 231 -18.48 0.46 -7.45
CA LEU A 231 -18.37 0.07 -8.86
C LEU A 231 -19.68 0.47 -9.57
N SER A 232 -19.63 0.81 -10.86
CA SER A 232 -20.83 0.98 -11.70
C SER A 232 -21.62 -0.33 -11.89
N SER A 233 -20.94 -1.46 -11.78
CA SER A 233 -21.43 -2.81 -12.07
C SER A 233 -20.72 -3.79 -11.13
N SER A 234 -21.46 -4.72 -10.54
CA SER A 234 -20.92 -5.77 -9.65
C SER A 234 -20.77 -7.13 -10.35
N SER A 235 -21.22 -7.26 -11.60
CA SER A 235 -21.02 -8.44 -12.43
C SER A 235 -21.05 -8.12 -13.92
N GLU A 236 -20.50 -9.01 -14.72
CA GLU A 236 -20.54 -8.99 -16.17
C GLU A 236 -20.49 -10.42 -16.74
N THR A 237 -21.18 -10.65 -17.85
CA THR A 237 -21.04 -11.87 -18.67
C THR A 237 -20.58 -11.45 -20.06
N LYS A 238 -19.49 -12.05 -20.55
CA LYS A 238 -18.93 -11.81 -21.88
C LYS A 238 -18.64 -13.11 -22.60
N THR A 239 -18.70 -13.07 -23.91
CA THR A 239 -18.20 -14.14 -24.78
C THR A 239 -16.68 -14.08 -24.87
N VAL A 240 -16.04 -15.24 -24.99
CA VAL A 240 -14.61 -15.35 -25.31
C VAL A 240 -14.28 -14.56 -26.58
N ASN A 241 -13.09 -13.95 -26.63
CA ASN A 241 -12.63 -13.08 -27.72
C ASN A 241 -13.39 -11.75 -27.92
N ASN A 242 -14.36 -11.40 -27.06
CA ASN A 242 -14.98 -10.06 -27.04
C ASN A 242 -14.52 -9.25 -25.83
N ALA A 243 -14.03 -8.03 -26.06
CA ALA A 243 -13.53 -7.14 -25.02
C ALA A 243 -14.56 -6.90 -23.90
N ILE A 244 -14.11 -6.91 -22.64
CA ILE A 244 -14.99 -6.61 -21.49
C ILE A 244 -15.42 -5.13 -21.50
N THR A 245 -16.64 -4.85 -21.06
CA THR A 245 -17.08 -3.48 -20.78
C THR A 245 -16.60 -3.06 -19.38
N GLY A 246 -16.51 -4.02 -18.45
CA GLY A 246 -15.97 -3.83 -17.11
C GLY A 246 -16.86 -2.98 -16.22
N TYR A 247 -16.22 -2.06 -15.50
CA TYR A 247 -16.83 -1.15 -14.53
C TYR A 247 -16.04 0.16 -14.46
N THR A 248 -16.69 1.22 -13.98
CA THR A 248 -15.99 2.43 -13.49
C THR A 248 -15.97 2.45 -11.97
N ILE A 249 -15.02 3.19 -11.39
CA ILE A 249 -14.86 3.36 -9.94
C ILE A 249 -15.23 4.79 -9.55
N THR A 250 -16.13 4.92 -8.58
CA THR A 250 -16.45 6.20 -7.93
C THR A 250 -15.90 6.18 -6.50
N SER A 251 -14.89 7.00 -6.22
CA SER A 251 -14.35 7.18 -4.86
C SER A 251 -15.22 8.12 -4.04
N SER A 252 -15.49 7.75 -2.78
CA SER A 252 -16.30 8.51 -1.82
C SER A 252 -15.67 8.63 -0.42
N GLY A 253 -14.55 7.94 -0.18
CA GLY A 253 -13.74 8.05 1.04
C GLY A 253 -12.50 8.90 0.84
N GLY A 254 -11.47 8.67 1.66
CA GLY A 254 -10.17 9.32 1.47
C GLY A 254 -9.44 8.83 0.23
N THR A 255 -8.53 9.64 -0.29
CA THR A 255 -7.77 9.38 -1.52
C THR A 255 -7.15 7.98 -1.53
N ILE A 256 -7.42 7.24 -2.60
CA ILE A 256 -6.88 5.89 -2.83
C ILE A 256 -5.45 6.03 -3.36
N ALA A 257 -4.51 5.30 -2.76
CA ALA A 257 -3.10 5.30 -3.17
C ALA A 257 -2.77 4.17 -4.15
N SER A 258 -3.44 3.02 -4.03
CA SER A 258 -3.31 1.89 -4.94
C SER A 258 -4.51 0.94 -4.90
N TYR A 259 -4.62 0.11 -5.92
CA TYR A 259 -5.58 -0.98 -6.03
C TYR A 259 -4.89 -2.33 -6.22
N ALA A 260 -5.55 -3.40 -5.77
CA ALA A 260 -5.19 -4.79 -6.03
C ALA A 260 -6.43 -5.63 -6.40
N ILE A 261 -6.23 -6.79 -7.01
CA ILE A 261 -7.29 -7.74 -7.38
C ILE A 261 -6.92 -9.15 -6.90
N SER A 262 -7.91 -9.93 -6.46
CA SER A 262 -7.76 -11.35 -6.14
C SER A 262 -9.02 -12.15 -6.51
N PRO A 263 -8.95 -13.26 -7.27
CA PRO A 263 -7.73 -13.84 -7.84
C PRO A 263 -7.10 -12.96 -8.94
N ALA A 264 -5.96 -13.38 -9.49
CA ALA A 264 -5.31 -12.69 -10.60
C ALA A 264 -6.22 -12.61 -11.84
N ALA A 265 -5.98 -11.60 -12.70
CA ALA A 265 -6.77 -11.37 -13.90
C ALA A 265 -6.73 -12.59 -14.87
N PRO A 266 -7.85 -12.94 -15.53
CA PRO A 266 -7.90 -13.98 -16.57
C PRO A 266 -6.92 -13.78 -17.72
N ALA A 267 -6.63 -14.86 -18.44
CA ALA A 267 -5.89 -14.80 -19.70
C ALA A 267 -6.54 -13.84 -20.70
N GLY A 268 -5.76 -12.86 -21.17
CA GLY A 268 -6.21 -11.78 -22.05
C GLY A 268 -6.79 -10.54 -21.35
N LEU A 269 -6.92 -10.56 -20.01
CA LEU A 269 -7.30 -9.40 -19.21
C LEU A 269 -6.11 -8.86 -18.40
N THR A 270 -6.08 -7.55 -18.22
CA THR A 270 -5.08 -6.81 -17.43
C THR A 270 -5.79 -6.01 -16.35
N PHE A 271 -5.24 -6.00 -15.13
CA PHE A 271 -5.72 -5.17 -14.04
C PHE A 271 -4.75 -4.01 -13.76
N SER A 272 -5.27 -2.80 -13.74
CA SER A 272 -4.50 -1.59 -13.43
C SER A 272 -4.47 -1.32 -11.93
N THR A 273 -3.30 -1.44 -11.31
CA THR A 273 -3.12 -1.15 -9.87
C THR A 273 -3.18 0.34 -9.52
N SER A 274 -3.15 1.24 -10.52
CA SER A 274 -3.28 2.69 -10.32
C SER A 274 -4.72 3.20 -10.52
N THR A 275 -5.50 2.59 -11.41
CA THR A 275 -6.90 3.01 -11.68
C THR A 275 -7.94 2.05 -11.13
N GLY A 276 -7.55 0.86 -10.69
CA GLY A 276 -8.43 -0.18 -10.16
C GLY A 276 -9.29 -0.88 -11.20
N LEU A 277 -9.07 -0.60 -12.50
CA LEU A 277 -9.88 -1.13 -13.59
C LEU A 277 -9.31 -2.45 -14.13
N LEU A 278 -10.20 -3.40 -14.39
CA LEU A 278 -9.94 -4.57 -15.23
C LEU A 278 -10.29 -4.22 -16.69
N SER A 279 -9.41 -4.54 -17.64
CA SER A 279 -9.65 -4.29 -19.07
C SER A 279 -9.01 -5.38 -19.95
N GLY A 280 -9.38 -5.42 -21.24
CA GLY A 280 -8.85 -6.37 -22.22
C GLY A 280 -9.91 -7.28 -22.83
N THR A 281 -9.47 -8.40 -23.40
CA THR A 281 -10.31 -9.38 -24.11
C THR A 281 -10.01 -10.79 -23.58
N PRO A 282 -10.97 -11.48 -22.94
CA PRO A 282 -10.72 -12.77 -22.32
C PRO A 282 -10.57 -13.86 -23.39
N THR A 283 -9.50 -14.65 -23.31
CA THR A 283 -9.13 -15.66 -24.32
C THR A 283 -9.55 -17.09 -23.94
N THR A 284 -10.10 -17.30 -22.74
CA THR A 284 -10.51 -18.61 -22.22
C THR A 284 -11.88 -18.55 -21.58
N ILE A 285 -12.71 -19.56 -21.82
CA ILE A 285 -13.99 -19.77 -21.13
C ILE A 285 -13.73 -19.93 -19.62
N ALA A 286 -14.55 -19.27 -18.80
CA ALA A 286 -14.46 -19.29 -17.34
C ALA A 286 -15.86 -19.20 -16.72
N SER A 287 -16.14 -20.08 -15.75
CA SER A 287 -17.34 -19.97 -14.91
C SER A 287 -17.34 -18.67 -14.10
N ALA A 288 -18.50 -18.30 -13.57
CA ALA A 288 -18.70 -17.06 -12.82
C ALA A 288 -17.68 -16.92 -11.66
N THR A 289 -16.66 -16.10 -11.86
CA THR A 289 -15.52 -15.97 -10.95
C THR A 289 -15.59 -14.64 -10.21
N SER A 290 -15.47 -14.70 -8.89
CA SER A 290 -15.61 -13.55 -7.99
C SER A 290 -14.26 -12.88 -7.74
N TYR A 291 -14.05 -11.69 -8.32
CA TYR A 291 -12.86 -10.87 -8.14
C TYR A 291 -13.07 -9.86 -7.02
N THR A 292 -12.24 -9.96 -5.98
CA THR A 292 -12.16 -8.98 -4.89
C THR A 292 -11.19 -7.89 -5.30
N ILE A 293 -11.71 -6.69 -5.54
CA ILE A 293 -10.94 -5.47 -5.83
C ILE A 293 -10.74 -4.74 -4.50
N THR A 294 -9.48 -4.57 -4.10
CA THR A 294 -9.07 -3.89 -2.86
C THR A 294 -8.51 -2.51 -3.20
N ALA A 295 -9.00 -1.46 -2.56
CA ALA A 295 -8.43 -0.11 -2.64
C ALA A 295 -7.79 0.26 -1.30
N THR A 296 -6.55 0.79 -1.33
CA THR A 296 -5.71 0.99 -0.14
C THR A 296 -5.17 2.42 -0.08
N ASN A 297 -5.04 2.97 1.13
CA ASN A 297 -4.24 4.16 1.43
C ASN A 297 -3.57 4.02 2.82
N ALA A 298 -2.91 5.09 3.30
CA ALA A 298 -2.15 5.04 4.55
C ALA A 298 -2.97 4.89 5.84
N SER A 299 -4.32 4.97 5.80
CA SER A 299 -5.20 4.75 6.96
C SER A 299 -6.06 3.49 6.86
N GLY A 300 -5.98 2.73 5.77
CA GLY A 300 -6.62 1.43 5.66
C GLY A 300 -6.89 0.96 4.23
N ALA A 301 -7.70 -0.08 4.12
CA ALA A 301 -8.15 -0.63 2.85
C ALA A 301 -9.66 -0.93 2.89
N THR A 302 -10.29 -0.97 1.72
CA THR A 302 -11.68 -1.40 1.54
C THR A 302 -11.81 -2.26 0.29
N THR A 303 -12.87 -3.08 0.21
CA THR A 303 -13.04 -4.06 -0.87
C THR A 303 -14.39 -3.90 -1.58
N ARG A 304 -14.41 -4.24 -2.87
CA ARG A 304 -15.63 -4.47 -3.66
C ARG A 304 -15.47 -5.74 -4.49
N THR A 305 -16.58 -6.39 -4.81
CA THR A 305 -16.60 -7.62 -5.60
C THR A 305 -17.13 -7.33 -6.99
N PHE A 306 -16.44 -7.86 -8.00
CA PHE A 306 -16.89 -7.93 -9.38
C PHE A 306 -16.91 -9.39 -9.84
N ILE A 307 -18.05 -9.88 -10.35
CA ILE A 307 -18.20 -11.27 -10.81
C ILE A 307 -18.16 -11.30 -12.34
N LEU A 308 -17.08 -11.83 -12.91
CA LEU A 308 -16.97 -12.01 -14.37
C LEU A 308 -17.29 -13.46 -14.75
N THR A 309 -18.16 -13.64 -15.75
CA THR A 309 -18.39 -14.92 -16.42
C THR A 309 -17.92 -14.82 -17.87
N VAL A 310 -17.10 -15.76 -18.33
CA VAL A 310 -16.66 -15.83 -19.73
C VAL A 310 -17.26 -17.07 -20.39
N VAL A 311 -18.27 -16.87 -21.24
CA VAL A 311 -18.97 -17.95 -21.94
C VAL A 311 -18.36 -18.23 -23.32
N ALA A 312 -18.67 -19.39 -23.89
CA ALA A 312 -18.38 -19.67 -25.30
C ALA A 312 -19.08 -18.63 -26.20
N LEU A 313 -18.41 -18.20 -27.28
CA LEU A 313 -19.07 -17.47 -28.35
C LEU A 313 -19.90 -18.47 -29.16
N VAL A 314 -21.21 -18.30 -29.15
CA VAL A 314 -22.16 -19.14 -29.90
C VAL A 314 -22.62 -18.36 -31.11
N TYR A 315 -22.52 -18.96 -32.29
CA TYR A 315 -22.97 -18.36 -33.55
C TYR A 315 -24.31 -18.95 -33.99
N THR A 316 -25.10 -18.14 -34.69
CA THR A 316 -26.34 -18.52 -35.35
C THR A 316 -26.22 -18.36 -36.87
N VAL A 317 -27.11 -18.98 -37.63
CA VAL A 317 -27.11 -18.90 -39.08
C VAL A 317 -27.44 -17.47 -39.53
N GLY A 318 -26.52 -16.84 -40.25
CA GLY A 318 -26.57 -15.42 -40.64
C GLY A 318 -25.56 -14.52 -39.91
N ASP A 319 -24.97 -14.97 -38.80
CA ASP A 319 -23.94 -14.22 -38.10
C ASP A 319 -22.65 -14.07 -38.92
N THR A 320 -21.86 -13.06 -38.59
CA THR A 320 -20.50 -12.90 -39.13
C THR A 320 -19.56 -13.81 -38.36
N GLY A 321 -18.89 -14.73 -39.07
CA GLY A 321 -17.93 -15.66 -38.48
C GLY A 321 -16.59 -15.00 -38.13
N PRO A 322 -15.67 -15.73 -37.48
CA PRO A 322 -14.36 -15.19 -37.08
C PRO A 322 -13.46 -14.88 -38.28
N GLY A 323 -13.60 -15.62 -39.40
CA GLY A 323 -12.98 -15.29 -40.68
C GLY A 323 -13.64 -14.13 -41.43
N GLY A 324 -14.59 -13.41 -40.81
CA GLY A 324 -15.32 -12.29 -41.40
C GLY A 324 -16.37 -12.71 -42.44
N GLY A 325 -16.51 -14.03 -42.69
CA GLY A 325 -17.49 -14.62 -43.57
C GLY A 325 -18.87 -14.72 -42.91
N LYS A 326 -19.75 -15.54 -43.48
CA LYS A 326 -21.10 -15.74 -42.96
C LYS A 326 -21.38 -17.18 -42.58
N ILE A 327 -21.92 -17.36 -41.37
CA ILE A 327 -22.29 -18.67 -40.83
C ILE A 327 -23.55 -19.15 -41.55
N PHE A 328 -23.43 -20.22 -42.33
CA PHE A 328 -24.53 -20.79 -43.11
C PHE A 328 -25.07 -22.10 -42.53
N TYR A 329 -24.32 -22.69 -41.58
CA TYR A 329 -24.65 -23.96 -40.94
C TYR A 329 -24.15 -23.97 -39.50
N VAL A 330 -24.97 -24.52 -38.61
CA VAL A 330 -24.67 -24.78 -37.21
C VAL A 330 -25.11 -26.22 -36.93
N ALA A 331 -24.18 -27.07 -36.49
CA ALA A 331 -24.46 -28.47 -36.24
C ALA A 331 -25.20 -28.67 -34.90
N THR A 332 -26.20 -29.56 -34.87
CA THR A 332 -26.82 -30.02 -33.61
C THR A 332 -25.91 -30.95 -32.80
N THR A 333 -24.91 -31.54 -33.46
CA THR A 333 -23.88 -32.40 -32.87
C THR A 333 -22.54 -32.10 -33.55
N PRO A 334 -21.45 -31.78 -32.83
CA PRO A 334 -20.16 -31.46 -33.43
C PRO A 334 -19.63 -32.56 -34.36
N PHE A 335 -18.95 -32.17 -35.44
CA PHE A 335 -18.50 -33.06 -36.52
C PHE A 335 -16.97 -33.03 -36.69
N ALA A 336 -16.40 -34.16 -37.10
CA ALA A 336 -14.95 -34.32 -37.26
C ALA A 336 -14.42 -33.57 -38.51
N CYS A 337 -13.49 -32.64 -38.30
CA CYS A 337 -13.06 -31.61 -39.26
C CYS A 337 -11.54 -31.34 -39.23
N GLY A 338 -11.06 -30.53 -40.19
CA GLY A 338 -9.67 -30.10 -40.26
C GLY A 338 -8.67 -31.20 -40.69
N PRO A 339 -7.35 -30.94 -40.60
CA PRO A 339 -6.33 -31.78 -41.25
C PRO A 339 -6.27 -33.23 -40.75
N THR A 340 -6.36 -33.44 -39.44
CA THR A 340 -6.28 -34.76 -38.81
C THR A 340 -7.64 -35.41 -38.59
N ARG A 341 -8.73 -34.66 -38.80
CA ARG A 341 -10.11 -35.03 -38.42
C ARG A 341 -10.29 -35.42 -36.94
N ALA A 342 -9.32 -35.08 -36.09
CA ALA A 342 -9.39 -35.23 -34.63
C ALA A 342 -9.97 -33.98 -33.93
N VAL A 343 -10.12 -32.86 -34.66
CA VAL A 343 -10.83 -31.66 -34.19
C VAL A 343 -12.32 -31.85 -34.45
N THR A 344 -13.16 -31.39 -33.52
CA THR A 344 -14.62 -31.35 -33.67
C THR A 344 -15.08 -29.91 -33.88
N CYS A 345 -15.67 -29.63 -35.04
CA CYS A 345 -16.24 -28.34 -35.40
C CYS A 345 -17.75 -28.32 -35.15
N THR A 346 -18.33 -27.14 -34.99
CA THR A 346 -19.78 -26.92 -34.85
C THR A 346 -20.34 -26.05 -35.98
N TYR A 347 -19.52 -25.20 -36.58
CA TYR A 347 -19.94 -24.16 -37.52
C TYR A 347 -19.35 -24.37 -38.91
N LEU A 348 -20.08 -23.93 -39.94
CA LEU A 348 -19.47 -23.67 -41.27
C LEU A 348 -19.68 -22.20 -41.66
N GLU A 349 -18.59 -21.59 -42.09
CA GLU A 349 -18.48 -20.19 -42.50
C GLU A 349 -18.20 -20.12 -44.00
N ALA A 350 -19.03 -19.42 -44.76
CA ALA A 350 -18.79 -19.14 -46.17
C ALA A 350 -17.94 -17.87 -46.31
N ALA A 351 -16.89 -17.93 -47.12
CA ALA A 351 -15.88 -16.86 -47.23
C ALA A 351 -16.50 -15.48 -47.52
N PRO A 352 -15.96 -14.39 -46.95
CA PRO A 352 -16.35 -13.04 -47.33
C PRO A 352 -15.86 -12.71 -48.74
N PRO A 353 -16.42 -11.67 -49.41
CA PRO A 353 -15.86 -11.17 -50.66
C PRO A 353 -14.46 -10.63 -50.41
N ALA A 354 -13.44 -11.23 -51.03
CA ALA A 354 -12.06 -10.81 -50.84
C ALA A 354 -11.75 -9.54 -51.65
N LEU A 355 -11.23 -8.52 -50.98
CA LEU A 355 -10.72 -7.32 -51.64
C LEU A 355 -9.31 -7.58 -52.17
N GLY A 356 -9.20 -7.94 -53.45
CA GLY A 356 -7.91 -7.98 -54.17
C GLY A 356 -7.29 -9.37 -54.41
N LEU A 357 -7.99 -10.47 -54.15
CA LEU A 357 -7.54 -11.80 -54.59
C LEU A 357 -7.85 -12.02 -56.08
N SER A 358 -6.82 -12.31 -56.89
CA SER A 358 -6.96 -12.54 -58.33
C SER A 358 -7.82 -13.77 -58.62
N GLY A 359 -9.05 -13.53 -59.11
CA GLY A 359 -10.03 -14.56 -59.44
C GLY A 359 -11.36 -14.43 -58.67
N PHE A 360 -11.42 -13.60 -57.64
CA PHE A 360 -12.65 -13.24 -56.92
C PHE A 360 -12.96 -11.75 -57.16
N ASP A 361 -13.89 -11.44 -58.08
CA ASP A 361 -14.07 -10.08 -58.59
C ASP A 361 -15.22 -9.31 -57.92
N SER A 362 -14.84 -8.35 -57.06
CA SER A 362 -15.69 -7.38 -56.38
C SER A 362 -16.59 -7.91 -55.24
N ALA A 363 -17.18 -6.96 -54.51
CA ALA A 363 -18.00 -7.21 -53.32
C ALA A 363 -19.33 -7.95 -53.60
N THR A 364 -19.70 -8.18 -54.86
CA THR A 364 -20.98 -8.79 -55.26
C THR A 364 -20.86 -10.09 -56.05
N ALA A 365 -19.66 -10.49 -56.52
CA ALA A 365 -19.51 -11.65 -57.39
C ALA A 365 -18.23 -12.49 -57.14
N PHE A 366 -18.39 -13.73 -56.68
CA PHE A 366 -17.28 -14.69 -56.56
C PHE A 366 -16.94 -15.35 -57.91
N SER A 367 -16.93 -14.57 -59.00
CA SER A 367 -16.95 -15.09 -60.37
C SER A 367 -15.69 -14.81 -61.17
N THR A 368 -14.71 -15.70 -61.03
CA THR A 368 -14.18 -16.35 -62.24
C THR A 368 -14.31 -17.85 -62.02
N ASP A 369 -14.93 -18.55 -62.96
CA ASP A 369 -15.23 -19.97 -62.89
C ASP A 369 -13.97 -20.83 -63.15
N ARG A 370 -13.98 -22.07 -62.64
CA ARG A 370 -12.86 -23.02 -62.83
C ARG A 370 -13.36 -24.41 -63.15
N SER A 371 -12.52 -25.16 -63.86
CA SER A 371 -12.60 -26.62 -63.83
C SER A 371 -12.34 -27.15 -62.42
N TRP A 372 -12.91 -28.31 -62.11
CA TRP A 372 -12.71 -28.94 -60.80
C TRP A 372 -11.23 -29.26 -60.56
N ALA A 373 -10.58 -29.81 -61.59
CA ALA A 373 -9.17 -30.15 -61.64
C ALA A 373 -8.46 -29.47 -62.82
N GLN A 374 -7.15 -29.26 -62.71
CA GLN A 374 -6.35 -28.66 -63.78
C GLN A 374 -6.12 -29.63 -64.95
N LEU A 375 -5.85 -29.08 -66.14
CA LEU A 375 -5.56 -29.86 -67.36
C LEU A 375 -4.05 -30.05 -67.60
N THR A 376 -3.25 -29.11 -67.11
CA THR A 376 -1.80 -28.99 -67.38
C THR A 376 -1.05 -28.82 -66.06
N PRO A 377 0.17 -29.36 -65.91
CA PRO A 377 0.90 -30.18 -66.89
C PRO A 377 0.37 -31.62 -67.04
N VAL A 378 -0.52 -32.07 -66.14
CA VAL A 378 -1.13 -33.41 -66.14
C VAL A 378 -2.65 -33.28 -66.14
N ASN A 379 -3.33 -34.16 -66.90
CA ASN A 379 -4.78 -34.12 -67.07
C ASN A 379 -5.53 -34.78 -65.88
N TYR A 380 -5.58 -34.08 -64.76
CA TYR A 380 -6.31 -34.52 -63.56
C TYR A 380 -7.84 -34.49 -63.74
N ARG A 381 -8.36 -33.86 -64.81
CA ARG A 381 -9.79 -33.87 -65.16
C ARG A 381 -10.32 -35.25 -65.59
N SER A 382 -9.46 -36.24 -65.81
CA SER A 382 -9.83 -37.64 -66.08
C SER A 382 -9.32 -38.66 -65.05
N THR A 383 -8.61 -38.20 -64.01
CA THR A 383 -7.94 -39.07 -63.03
C THR A 383 -8.70 -39.06 -61.70
N THR A 384 -8.95 -40.24 -61.12
CA THR A 384 -9.52 -40.42 -59.77
C THR A 384 -8.60 -39.81 -58.70
N VAL A 385 -9.16 -39.08 -57.74
CA VAL A 385 -8.38 -38.45 -56.66
C VAL A 385 -8.19 -39.43 -55.51
N GLY A 386 -6.98 -39.99 -55.44
CA GLY A 386 -6.63 -41.13 -54.62
C GLY A 386 -6.83 -42.45 -55.36
N SER A 387 -5.86 -43.35 -55.23
CA SER A 387 -5.82 -44.66 -55.89
C SER A 387 -5.41 -45.71 -54.87
N SER A 388 -5.78 -46.98 -55.09
CA SER A 388 -5.62 -48.09 -54.15
C SER A 388 -4.24 -48.13 -53.48
N GLY A 389 -4.16 -47.65 -52.23
CA GLY A 389 -2.93 -47.50 -51.46
C GLY A 389 -2.79 -46.15 -50.75
N SER A 390 -3.44 -45.08 -51.22
CA SER A 390 -3.49 -43.80 -50.49
C SER A 390 -4.51 -43.84 -49.35
N SER A 391 -4.15 -43.24 -48.21
CA SER A 391 -5.07 -42.97 -47.08
C SER A 391 -6.06 -41.83 -47.34
N GLU A 392 -5.92 -41.16 -48.49
CA GLU A 392 -6.62 -39.94 -48.86
C GLU A 392 -7.29 -40.14 -50.22
N THR A 393 -8.58 -39.79 -50.30
CA THR A 393 -9.36 -39.69 -51.55
C THR A 393 -10.31 -38.51 -51.41
N ALA A 394 -10.76 -37.92 -52.52
CA ALA A 394 -11.74 -36.81 -52.50
C ALA A 394 -13.19 -37.28 -52.65
N THR A 395 -13.50 -38.56 -52.41
CA THR A 395 -14.82 -39.14 -52.70
C THR A 395 -15.87 -38.91 -51.60
N ALA A 396 -15.46 -38.44 -50.41
CA ALA A 396 -16.36 -38.29 -49.26
C ALA A 396 -17.35 -37.13 -49.45
N THR A 397 -18.60 -37.31 -49.04
CA THR A 397 -19.68 -36.31 -49.24
C THR A 397 -20.02 -35.51 -47.99
N ALA A 398 -19.89 -36.10 -46.80
CA ALA A 398 -20.50 -35.60 -45.57
C ALA A 398 -19.90 -34.30 -45.03
N ILE A 399 -20.58 -33.71 -44.04
CA ILE A 399 -20.13 -32.51 -43.31
C ILE A 399 -18.75 -32.74 -42.68
N GLY A 400 -17.86 -31.74 -42.79
CA GLY A 400 -16.48 -31.80 -42.27
C GLY A 400 -15.46 -32.47 -43.19
N TRP A 401 -15.86 -33.00 -44.35
CA TRP A 401 -14.93 -33.62 -45.30
C TRP A 401 -14.37 -32.67 -46.36
N GLY A 402 -14.95 -31.49 -46.58
CA GLY A 402 -14.51 -30.63 -47.67
C GLY A 402 -13.06 -30.17 -47.57
N TYR A 403 -12.55 -29.96 -46.34
CA TYR A 403 -11.13 -29.69 -46.10
C TYR A 403 -10.26 -30.84 -46.62
N PHE A 404 -10.52 -32.05 -46.12
CA PHE A 404 -9.75 -33.26 -46.43
C PHE A 404 -9.80 -33.59 -47.93
N ASN A 405 -10.99 -33.49 -48.55
CA ASN A 405 -11.15 -33.64 -50.00
C ASN A 405 -10.34 -32.60 -50.78
N THR A 406 -10.40 -31.32 -50.38
CA THR A 406 -9.65 -30.23 -51.03
C THR A 406 -8.14 -30.50 -50.95
N ARG A 407 -7.64 -30.85 -49.77
CA ARG A 407 -6.22 -31.24 -49.59
C ARG A 407 -5.84 -32.45 -50.44
N ALA A 408 -6.71 -33.46 -50.58
CA ALA A 408 -6.45 -34.62 -51.44
C ALA A 408 -6.41 -34.26 -52.95
N ILE A 409 -7.25 -33.32 -53.41
CA ILE A 409 -7.21 -32.82 -54.79
C ILE A 409 -5.89 -32.07 -55.03
N VAL A 410 -5.51 -31.17 -54.11
CA VAL A 410 -4.28 -30.37 -54.19
C VAL A 410 -3.03 -31.25 -54.09
N SER A 411 -3.00 -32.24 -53.18
CA SER A 411 -1.85 -33.14 -52.98
C SER A 411 -1.59 -34.06 -54.17
N GLN A 412 -2.59 -34.34 -55.01
CA GLN A 412 -2.41 -35.01 -56.29
C GLN A 412 -1.59 -34.19 -57.31
N GLY A 413 -1.47 -32.87 -57.08
CA GLY A 413 -0.78 -31.91 -57.94
C GLY A 413 -1.68 -30.83 -58.56
N ASN A 414 -2.96 -30.74 -58.15
CA ASN A 414 -3.87 -29.67 -58.58
C ASN A 414 -3.57 -28.37 -57.79
N THR A 415 -2.51 -27.66 -58.16
CA THR A 415 -2.01 -26.46 -57.47
C THR A 415 -2.23 -25.16 -58.24
N ASP A 416 -2.66 -25.22 -59.51
CA ASP A 416 -2.92 -24.04 -60.34
C ASP A 416 -4.27 -23.39 -60.00
N THR A 417 -4.22 -22.26 -59.30
CA THR A 417 -5.39 -21.45 -58.93
C THR A 417 -6.09 -20.79 -60.12
N SER A 418 -5.46 -20.75 -61.30
CA SER A 418 -6.07 -20.24 -62.54
C SER A 418 -6.93 -21.28 -63.26
N THR A 419 -6.78 -22.59 -62.96
CA THR A 419 -7.60 -23.65 -63.58
C THR A 419 -8.26 -24.65 -62.62
N SER A 420 -7.81 -24.84 -61.38
CA SER A 420 -8.47 -25.73 -60.41
C SER A 420 -9.32 -24.99 -59.38
N ALA A 421 -10.56 -25.47 -59.19
CA ALA A 421 -11.48 -25.00 -58.17
C ALA A 421 -10.99 -25.28 -56.74
N ALA A 422 -10.36 -26.43 -56.52
CA ALA A 422 -9.78 -26.80 -55.22
C ALA A 422 -8.58 -25.90 -54.88
N ALA A 423 -7.65 -25.72 -55.82
CA ALA A 423 -6.50 -24.84 -55.64
C ALA A 423 -6.91 -23.39 -55.30
N LEU A 424 -7.88 -22.83 -56.03
CA LEU A 424 -8.33 -21.46 -55.77
C LEU A 424 -8.97 -21.31 -54.38
N ALA A 425 -9.71 -22.33 -53.91
CA ALA A 425 -10.29 -22.32 -52.57
C ALA A 425 -9.25 -22.51 -51.44
N ASP A 426 -8.29 -23.42 -51.64
CA ASP A 426 -7.15 -23.68 -50.73
C ASP A 426 -6.20 -22.48 -50.63
N SER A 427 -6.12 -21.66 -51.70
CA SER A 427 -5.33 -20.42 -51.74
C SER A 427 -6.02 -19.21 -51.11
N TYR A 428 -7.29 -19.33 -50.70
CA TYR A 428 -8.02 -18.20 -50.11
C TYR A 428 -7.51 -17.92 -48.70
N THR A 429 -7.14 -16.67 -48.43
CA THR A 429 -6.74 -16.20 -47.09
C THR A 429 -7.38 -14.86 -46.75
N VAL A 430 -7.65 -14.61 -45.47
CA VAL A 430 -8.17 -13.31 -44.99
C VAL A 430 -7.65 -13.02 -43.59
N THR A 431 -7.35 -11.74 -43.31
CA THR A 431 -6.93 -11.29 -41.97
C THR A 431 -8.04 -10.47 -41.34
N VAL A 432 -8.56 -10.92 -40.19
CA VAL A 432 -9.63 -10.23 -39.43
C VAL A 432 -9.12 -9.92 -38.03
N SER A 433 -9.21 -8.65 -37.62
CA SER A 433 -8.74 -8.17 -36.30
C SER A 433 -7.28 -8.54 -35.97
N GLY A 434 -6.43 -8.73 -36.98
CA GLY A 434 -5.03 -9.13 -36.83
C GLY A 434 -4.77 -10.65 -36.81
N VAL A 435 -5.82 -11.48 -36.85
CA VAL A 435 -5.72 -12.94 -36.99
C VAL A 435 -5.83 -13.33 -38.46
N LEU A 436 -4.89 -14.13 -38.95
CA LEU A 436 -4.93 -14.74 -40.28
C LEU A 436 -5.81 -16.00 -40.27
N PHE A 437 -6.64 -16.17 -41.29
CA PHE A 437 -7.44 -17.36 -41.56
C PHE A 437 -7.06 -17.89 -42.95
N ASP A 438 -6.38 -19.03 -42.97
CA ASP A 438 -5.81 -19.74 -44.12
C ASP A 438 -6.29 -21.20 -44.23
N ASP A 439 -7.32 -21.56 -43.46
CA ASP A 439 -7.93 -22.89 -43.36
C ASP A 439 -9.17 -23.06 -44.27
N TRP A 440 -9.24 -22.29 -45.36
CA TRP A 440 -10.36 -22.29 -46.31
C TRP A 440 -10.27 -23.43 -47.32
N TYR A 441 -11.43 -23.94 -47.75
CA TYR A 441 -11.51 -25.11 -48.60
C TYR A 441 -12.74 -25.12 -49.51
N LEU A 442 -12.73 -25.98 -50.53
CA LEU A 442 -13.88 -26.20 -51.42
C LEU A 442 -14.87 -27.16 -50.70
N PRO A 443 -16.13 -26.77 -50.44
CA PRO A 443 -17.07 -27.54 -49.63
C PRO A 443 -17.30 -28.95 -50.19
N SER A 444 -17.47 -29.95 -49.32
CA SER A 444 -17.98 -31.26 -49.76
C SER A 444 -19.40 -31.14 -50.30
N LYS A 445 -19.88 -32.19 -50.97
CA LYS A 445 -21.24 -32.26 -51.53
C LYS A 445 -22.31 -31.89 -50.51
N ASP A 446 -22.22 -32.42 -49.29
CA ASP A 446 -23.28 -32.24 -48.30
C ASP A 446 -23.14 -30.89 -47.56
N GLU A 447 -21.92 -30.34 -47.44
CA GLU A 447 -21.68 -28.96 -46.98
C GLU A 447 -22.24 -27.93 -47.99
N LEU A 448 -21.99 -28.15 -49.28
CA LEU A 448 -22.49 -27.32 -50.38
C LEU A 448 -24.02 -27.36 -50.49
N ASN A 449 -24.65 -28.50 -50.14
CA ASN A 449 -26.10 -28.62 -50.01
C ASN A 449 -26.67 -27.70 -48.92
N GLN A 450 -26.04 -27.62 -47.74
CA GLN A 450 -26.49 -26.71 -46.68
C GLN A 450 -26.28 -25.24 -47.08
N MET A 451 -25.17 -24.92 -47.75
CA MET A 451 -24.93 -23.58 -48.29
C MET A 451 -25.97 -23.18 -49.34
N CYS A 452 -26.40 -24.12 -50.20
CA CYS A 452 -27.51 -23.91 -51.14
C CYS A 452 -28.82 -23.58 -50.42
N LYS A 453 -29.21 -24.38 -49.41
CA LYS A 453 -30.44 -24.15 -48.62
C LYS A 453 -30.44 -22.78 -47.96
N TRP A 454 -29.37 -22.43 -47.26
CA TRP A 454 -29.21 -21.12 -46.64
C TRP A 454 -29.25 -19.97 -47.66
N SER A 455 -28.58 -20.11 -48.80
CA SER A 455 -28.61 -19.12 -49.88
C SER A 455 -30.01 -18.87 -50.45
N LYS A 456 -30.95 -19.80 -50.26
CA LYS A 456 -32.36 -19.69 -50.66
C LYS A 456 -33.32 -19.47 -49.48
N GLY A 457 -32.80 -19.21 -48.27
CA GLY A 457 -33.60 -19.03 -47.05
C GLY A 457 -34.32 -20.28 -46.55
N GLN A 458 -33.94 -21.47 -47.03
CA GLN A 458 -34.55 -22.74 -46.64
C GLN A 458 -33.99 -23.19 -45.28
N ALA A 459 -34.89 -23.52 -44.35
CA ALA A 459 -34.51 -23.97 -43.01
C ALA A 459 -33.69 -25.27 -43.03
N TRP A 460 -32.76 -25.41 -42.08
CA TRP A 460 -32.18 -26.72 -41.77
C TRP A 460 -33.17 -27.53 -40.93
N ILE A 461 -33.32 -28.81 -41.27
CA ILE A 461 -34.21 -29.78 -40.60
C ILE A 461 -33.41 -31.03 -40.21
N SER A 462 -32.54 -31.47 -41.13
CA SER A 462 -31.51 -32.48 -40.93
C SER A 462 -30.52 -32.43 -42.10
N ASP A 463 -29.35 -33.05 -41.96
CA ASP A 463 -28.34 -33.05 -43.04
C ASP A 463 -28.79 -33.79 -44.30
N ALA A 464 -29.69 -34.78 -44.14
CA ALA A 464 -30.29 -35.52 -45.24
C ALA A 464 -31.31 -34.72 -46.08
N THR A 465 -31.72 -33.52 -45.66
CA THR A 465 -32.64 -32.70 -46.45
C THR A 465 -31.89 -31.94 -47.54
N VAL A 466 -32.22 -32.27 -48.80
CA VAL A 466 -31.64 -31.65 -50.01
C VAL A 466 -32.13 -30.22 -50.22
N CYS A 467 -31.32 -29.40 -50.89
CA CYS A 467 -31.70 -28.10 -51.38
C CYS A 467 -32.83 -28.22 -52.43
N THR A 468 -33.79 -27.31 -52.38
CA THR A 468 -34.91 -27.24 -53.33
C THR A 468 -34.83 -25.95 -54.16
N GLY A 469 -35.68 -25.82 -55.19
CA GLY A 469 -35.78 -24.60 -55.98
C GLY A 469 -36.17 -23.38 -55.14
N GLY A 470 -35.96 -22.18 -55.68
CA GLY A 470 -36.22 -20.92 -54.99
C GLY A 470 -35.24 -19.83 -55.39
N ALA A 471 -35.66 -18.58 -55.29
CA ALA A 471 -34.78 -17.43 -55.50
C ALA A 471 -33.66 -17.38 -54.46
N ILE A 472 -32.52 -16.80 -54.83
CA ILE A 472 -31.45 -16.51 -53.86
C ILE A 472 -31.92 -15.37 -52.94
N ASN A 473 -31.74 -15.58 -51.65
CA ASN A 473 -32.12 -14.69 -50.58
C ASN A 473 -31.24 -13.41 -50.62
N THR A 474 -31.88 -12.26 -50.76
CA THR A 474 -31.22 -10.95 -50.82
C THR A 474 -31.04 -10.29 -49.45
N GLY A 475 -31.49 -10.94 -48.37
CA GLY A 475 -31.37 -10.44 -47.01
C GLY A 475 -29.93 -10.41 -46.47
N SER A 476 -29.74 -9.66 -45.38
CA SER A 476 -28.46 -9.48 -44.69
C SER A 476 -27.87 -10.81 -44.22
N GLY A 477 -26.89 -11.33 -44.96
CA GLY A 477 -26.28 -12.64 -44.74
C GLY A 477 -26.07 -13.40 -46.04
N ALA A 478 -27.14 -13.61 -46.82
CA ALA A 478 -27.12 -14.44 -48.03
C ALA A 478 -26.74 -13.67 -49.33
N SER A 479 -26.52 -12.35 -49.23
CA SER A 479 -25.96 -11.54 -50.31
C SER A 479 -24.59 -12.07 -50.80
N GLY A 480 -24.41 -12.16 -52.13
CA GLY A 480 -23.15 -12.58 -52.75
C GLY A 480 -23.11 -14.04 -53.24
N PHE A 481 -24.26 -14.68 -53.48
CA PHE A 481 -24.35 -15.88 -54.33
C PHE A 481 -24.97 -15.51 -55.68
N ALA A 482 -24.39 -16.03 -56.76
CA ALA A 482 -24.93 -15.93 -58.10
C ALA A 482 -25.83 -17.13 -58.40
N ALA A 483 -26.84 -16.94 -59.25
CA ALA A 483 -27.76 -17.99 -59.66
C ALA A 483 -27.11 -18.91 -60.73
N TYR A 484 -26.14 -19.73 -60.30
CA TYR A 484 -25.33 -20.58 -61.19
C TYR A 484 -25.11 -21.99 -60.62
N TYR A 485 -24.22 -22.77 -61.23
CA TYR A 485 -23.73 -24.03 -60.69
C TYR A 485 -22.46 -23.81 -59.87
N TYR A 486 -22.30 -24.55 -58.78
CA TYR A 486 -21.12 -24.49 -57.90
C TYR A 486 -20.46 -25.87 -57.78
N TRP A 487 -19.13 -25.90 -57.75
CA TRP A 487 -18.38 -27.12 -57.47
C TRP A 487 -18.37 -27.46 -55.99
N SER A 488 -18.50 -28.75 -55.68
CA SER A 488 -18.03 -29.32 -54.41
C SER A 488 -16.67 -30.00 -54.59
N SER A 489 -15.94 -30.23 -53.51
CA SER A 489 -14.72 -31.05 -53.49
C SER A 489 -15.00 -32.56 -53.55
N SER A 490 -16.27 -32.99 -53.53
CA SER A 490 -16.60 -34.41 -53.62
C SER A 490 -16.51 -34.90 -55.07
N GLU A 491 -15.56 -35.80 -55.31
CA GLU A 491 -15.47 -36.56 -56.56
C GLU A 491 -16.68 -37.48 -56.74
N GLY A 492 -17.15 -37.63 -57.98
CA GLY A 492 -18.16 -38.62 -58.35
C GLY A 492 -17.50 -39.87 -58.94
N PHE A 493 -16.68 -39.67 -59.98
CA PHE A 493 -15.87 -40.69 -60.66
C PHE A 493 -14.60 -40.03 -61.22
N GLY A 494 -13.66 -40.81 -61.76
CA GLY A 494 -12.37 -40.26 -62.26
C GLY A 494 -12.49 -39.07 -63.25
N PHE A 495 -13.57 -39.00 -64.03
CA PHE A 495 -13.85 -37.89 -64.97
C PHE A 495 -14.89 -36.87 -64.49
N SER A 496 -15.54 -37.06 -63.33
CA SER A 496 -16.66 -36.23 -62.88
C SER A 496 -16.68 -35.95 -61.38
N ALA A 497 -17.22 -34.80 -61.00
CA ALA A 497 -17.36 -34.37 -59.61
C ALA A 497 -18.80 -33.91 -59.33
N TRP A 498 -19.16 -33.81 -58.05
CA TRP A 498 -20.48 -33.34 -57.63
C TRP A 498 -20.57 -31.81 -57.72
N ALA A 499 -21.59 -31.34 -58.43
CA ALA A 499 -21.97 -29.96 -58.53
C ALA A 499 -23.37 -29.72 -57.93
N GLN A 500 -23.60 -28.50 -57.44
CA GLN A 500 -24.85 -28.06 -56.84
C GLN A 500 -25.48 -26.96 -57.70
N ASN A 501 -26.78 -27.09 -57.97
CA ASN A 501 -27.55 -26.04 -58.64
C ASN A 501 -28.03 -24.98 -57.62
N PHE A 502 -27.67 -23.71 -57.85
CA PHE A 502 -28.17 -22.55 -57.07
C PHE A 502 -29.17 -21.69 -57.88
N GLN A 503 -29.45 -22.00 -59.15
CA GLN A 503 -30.37 -21.25 -60.01
C GLN A 503 -31.79 -21.18 -59.42
N THR A 504 -32.58 -20.18 -59.80
CA THR A 504 -33.93 -19.95 -59.23
C THR A 504 -34.87 -21.15 -59.35
N SER A 505 -34.83 -21.87 -60.47
CA SER A 505 -35.61 -23.08 -60.73
C SER A 505 -35.00 -24.37 -60.17
N GLY A 506 -33.82 -24.30 -59.54
CA GLY A 506 -33.00 -25.47 -59.19
C GLY A 506 -32.51 -25.48 -57.74
N GLY A 507 -32.38 -26.69 -57.22
CA GLY A 507 -31.68 -27.03 -55.96
C GLY A 507 -31.04 -28.42 -55.99
N ASN A 508 -31.11 -29.10 -57.13
CA ASN A 508 -30.61 -30.46 -57.29
C ASN A 508 -29.08 -30.53 -57.34
N GLN A 509 -28.56 -31.67 -56.89
CA GLN A 509 -27.17 -32.06 -57.08
C GLN A 509 -27.04 -33.00 -58.28
N PHE A 510 -25.89 -32.96 -58.94
CA PHE A 510 -25.61 -33.76 -60.12
C PHE A 510 -24.09 -34.01 -60.25
N ALA A 511 -23.72 -35.13 -60.86
CA ALA A 511 -22.35 -35.35 -61.30
C ALA A 511 -22.12 -34.59 -62.63
N SER A 512 -21.00 -33.88 -62.74
CA SER A 512 -20.63 -33.12 -63.94
C SER A 512 -19.16 -33.36 -64.29
N GLY A 513 -18.83 -33.27 -65.58
CA GLY A 513 -17.45 -33.47 -66.06
C GLY A 513 -16.49 -32.45 -65.46
N LYS A 514 -15.35 -32.92 -64.91
CA LYS A 514 -14.36 -32.06 -64.21
C LYS A 514 -13.78 -30.94 -65.08
N ASN A 515 -13.93 -31.05 -66.40
CA ASN A 515 -13.55 -30.06 -67.40
C ASN A 515 -14.50 -28.85 -67.51
N ASN A 516 -15.74 -28.97 -67.03
CA ASN A 516 -16.71 -27.86 -67.04
C ASN A 516 -16.29 -26.78 -66.04
N THR A 517 -16.56 -25.51 -66.35
CA THR A 517 -16.21 -24.40 -65.46
C THR A 517 -17.43 -23.97 -64.64
N TYR A 518 -17.33 -24.05 -63.32
CA TYR A 518 -18.40 -23.65 -62.37
C TYR A 518 -17.86 -22.72 -61.28
N TYR A 519 -18.78 -22.11 -60.53
CA TYR A 519 -18.47 -21.13 -59.51
C TYR A 519 -17.96 -21.79 -58.23
N ILE A 520 -17.23 -21.01 -57.43
CA ILE A 520 -16.55 -21.45 -56.22
C ILE A 520 -17.00 -20.54 -55.09
N ARG A 521 -17.32 -21.12 -53.94
CA ARG A 521 -17.42 -20.39 -52.69
C ARG A 521 -16.62 -21.17 -51.64
N PRO A 522 -15.42 -20.69 -51.26
CA PRO A 522 -14.65 -21.33 -50.21
C PRO A 522 -15.42 -21.27 -48.89
N ILE A 523 -15.27 -22.30 -48.08
CA ILE A 523 -15.81 -22.36 -46.72
C ILE A 523 -14.71 -22.73 -45.74
N ARG A 524 -14.95 -22.55 -44.45
CA ARG A 524 -14.14 -23.09 -43.36
C ARG A 524 -15.02 -23.66 -42.24
N ALA A 525 -14.47 -24.53 -41.42
CA ALA A 525 -15.14 -25.17 -40.29
C ALA A 525 -14.41 -24.85 -38.98
N PHE A 526 -15.16 -24.60 -37.90
CA PHE A 526 -14.63 -24.36 -36.56
C PHE A 526 -15.66 -24.67 -35.46
#